data_AF-A0A935MPF7-F1
#
_entry.id   AF-A0A935MPF7-F1
#
_cell.length_a   1.000
_cell.length_b   1.000
_cell.length_c   1.000
_cell.angle_alpha   90.00
_cell.angle_beta   90.00
_cell.angle_gamma   90.00
#
_symmetry.space_group_name_H-M   'P 1'
#
loop_
_entity.id
_entity.type
_entity.pdbx_description
1 polymer ?
#
loop_
_entity_poly.entity_id
_entity_poly.type
_entity_poly.pdbx_seq_one_letter_code
_entity_poly.pdbx_strand_id
1 'polypeptide(L)'
;MKKLIIITMCALFVTACGSGAGGGSSLSVKAGGKDVPFAVKSSGSDKSVFTYTPGPGQPPQTATSFSAMFGNYEMDTTNFATMKKKLASADQARVSFSIYGESGTGLKDEVKPGTYKVDKEGRFMSVSTVTVMTFADGNDKETYFDLRAADAKGEIKITSVTADAVSGSIDVTEGDKSVKGSFTAKVKK
;
A
#
# COMPACT_ATOMS: atom_id res chain seq x y z
N MET A 1 -3.77 62.62 -10.30
CA MET A 1 -4.92 61.78 -9.93
C MET A 1 -5.04 60.65 -10.93
N LYS A 2 -5.05 59.41 -10.43
CA LYS A 2 -5.60 58.17 -11.02
C LYS A 2 -5.40 57.93 -12.53
N LYS A 3 -4.64 56.87 -12.85
CA LYS A 3 -5.07 55.78 -13.75
C LYS A 3 -4.09 54.61 -13.57
N LEU A 4 -4.42 53.71 -12.65
CA LEU A 4 -3.77 52.41 -12.47
C LEU A 4 -4.35 51.46 -13.54
N ILE A 5 -3.49 50.94 -14.42
CA ILE A 5 -3.82 49.85 -15.33
C ILE A 5 -3.29 48.58 -14.65
N ILE A 6 -4.18 47.69 -14.23
CA ILE A 6 -3.84 46.34 -13.76
C ILE A 6 -4.13 45.39 -14.93
N ILE A 7 -3.07 44.91 -15.58
CA ILE A 7 -3.14 43.83 -16.56
C ILE A 7 -3.04 42.51 -15.79
N THR A 8 -4.17 41.83 -15.68
CA THR A 8 -4.27 40.46 -15.15
C THR A 8 -3.65 39.50 -16.16
N MET A 9 -2.43 39.06 -15.90
CA MET A 9 -1.75 38.02 -16.67
C MET A 9 -1.96 36.68 -15.95
N CYS A 10 -3.08 36.01 -16.26
CA CYS A 10 -3.30 34.62 -15.87
C CYS A 10 -2.40 33.72 -16.72
N ALA A 11 -1.30 33.25 -16.14
CA ALA A 11 -0.50 32.17 -16.68
C ALA A 11 -1.29 30.86 -16.59
N LEU A 12 -1.96 30.49 -17.69
CA LEU A 12 -2.48 29.15 -17.91
C LEU A 12 -1.30 28.20 -18.16
N PHE A 13 -0.83 27.54 -17.11
CA PHE A 13 -0.03 26.32 -17.25
C PHE A 13 -0.96 25.21 -17.74
N VAL A 14 -0.96 24.99 -19.05
CA VAL A 14 -1.51 23.78 -19.67
C VAL A 14 -0.44 22.69 -19.55
N THR A 15 -0.48 21.90 -18.48
CA THR A 15 0.17 20.59 -18.45
C THR A 15 -0.77 19.57 -19.08
N ALA A 16 -0.36 19.07 -20.24
CA ALA A 16 -0.99 17.99 -20.97
C ALA A 16 -0.71 16.61 -20.32
N CYS A 17 -1.54 15.64 -20.72
CA CYS A 17 -1.43 14.18 -20.58
C CYS A 17 -1.85 13.53 -19.24
N GLY A 18 -3.01 12.86 -19.27
CA GLY A 18 -3.41 11.89 -18.26
C GLY A 18 -4.91 11.69 -18.13
N SER A 19 -5.58 11.26 -19.20
CA SER A 19 -6.94 10.71 -19.12
C SER A 19 -6.96 9.50 -18.17
N GLY A 20 -7.57 9.66 -17.00
CA GLY A 20 -7.81 8.57 -16.06
C GLY A 20 -8.56 9.06 -14.84
N ALA A 21 -9.89 8.92 -14.86
CA ALA A 21 -10.70 9.07 -13.66
C ALA A 21 -10.27 8.03 -12.62
N GLY A 22 -9.48 8.46 -11.64
CA GLY A 22 -9.04 7.63 -10.52
C GLY A 22 -8.07 8.44 -9.66
N GLY A 23 -8.48 8.77 -8.43
CA GLY A 23 -7.62 9.46 -7.48
C GLY A 23 -6.26 8.79 -7.39
N GLY A 24 -5.22 9.49 -7.84
CA GLY A 24 -3.87 8.94 -7.93
C GLY A 24 -3.38 8.52 -6.55
N SER A 25 -2.75 7.35 -6.46
CA SER A 25 -2.08 6.93 -5.23
C SER A 25 -0.93 7.89 -4.94
N SER A 26 -0.85 8.36 -3.70
CA SER A 26 0.23 9.23 -3.23
C SER A 26 0.80 8.61 -1.97
N LEU A 27 2.03 8.10 -2.05
CA LEU A 27 2.70 7.44 -0.93
C LEU A 27 4.00 8.18 -0.60
N SER A 28 4.12 8.61 0.65
CA SER A 28 5.38 9.03 1.27
C SER A 28 6.01 7.82 1.96
N VAL A 29 7.26 7.54 1.60
CA VAL A 29 7.94 6.29 1.99
C VAL A 29 9.28 6.62 2.63
N LYS A 30 9.51 6.08 3.83
CA LYS A 30 10.79 6.06 4.52
C LYS A 30 11.21 4.62 4.81
N ALA A 31 12.43 4.28 4.41
CA ALA A 31 13.03 2.96 4.62
C ALA A 31 14.38 3.12 5.31
N GLY A 32 14.48 2.74 6.60
CA GLY A 32 15.69 2.89 7.41
C GLY A 32 16.16 4.35 7.52
N GLY A 33 15.22 5.25 7.80
CA GLY A 33 15.49 6.68 8.00
C GLY A 33 15.77 7.47 6.72
N LYS A 34 15.76 6.82 5.55
CA LYS A 34 15.94 7.47 4.25
C LYS A 34 14.60 7.68 3.56
N ASP A 35 14.37 8.89 3.07
CA ASP A 35 13.26 9.16 2.16
C ASP A 35 13.47 8.40 0.84
N VAL A 36 12.44 7.68 0.41
CA VAL A 36 12.42 6.94 -0.85
C VAL A 36 11.52 7.70 -1.83
N PRO A 37 12.06 8.27 -2.93
CA PRO A 37 11.25 8.91 -3.95
C PRO A 37 10.25 7.93 -4.56
N PHE A 38 8.96 8.18 -4.35
CA PHE A 38 7.92 7.21 -4.68
C PHE A 38 6.71 7.86 -5.36
N ALA A 39 6.72 7.88 -6.69
CA ALA A 39 5.55 8.23 -7.49
C ALA A 39 4.94 6.95 -8.06
N VAL A 40 3.74 6.58 -7.61
CA VAL A 40 3.11 5.31 -8.03
C VAL A 40 2.84 5.33 -9.53
N LYS A 41 3.39 4.34 -10.25
CA LYS A 41 3.13 4.12 -11.69
C LYS A 41 2.24 2.92 -11.93
N SER A 42 2.46 1.84 -11.19
CA SER A 42 1.65 0.64 -11.28
C SER A 42 1.28 0.12 -9.89
N SER A 43 0.15 -0.59 -9.83
CA SER A 43 -0.33 -1.25 -8.63
C SER A 43 -1.11 -2.50 -8.97
N GLY A 44 -1.23 -3.39 -8.00
CA GLY A 44 -2.04 -4.60 -8.09
C GLY A 44 -2.28 -5.19 -6.72
N SER A 45 -3.30 -6.01 -6.61
CA SER A 45 -3.66 -6.70 -5.38
C SER A 45 -4.03 -8.15 -5.61
N ASP A 46 -3.97 -8.91 -4.53
CA ASP A 46 -4.39 -10.30 -4.47
C ASP A 46 -5.16 -10.58 -3.17
N LYS A 47 -5.97 -11.63 -3.21
CA LYS A 47 -6.78 -12.09 -2.08
C LYS A 47 -6.45 -13.54 -1.77
N SER A 48 -6.17 -13.81 -0.50
CA SER A 48 -5.89 -15.15 0.02
C SER A 48 -6.65 -15.39 1.32
N VAL A 49 -6.41 -16.53 1.95
CA VAL A 49 -6.95 -16.88 3.27
C VAL A 49 -5.82 -16.97 4.27
N PHE A 50 -5.97 -16.24 5.37
CA PHE A 50 -5.17 -16.45 6.56
C PHE A 50 -5.83 -17.51 7.43
N THR A 51 -5.06 -18.46 7.93
CA THR A 51 -5.52 -19.50 8.86
C THR A 51 -4.64 -19.48 10.11
N TYR A 52 -5.28 -19.42 11.28
CA TYR A 52 -4.63 -19.44 12.58
C TYR A 52 -5.21 -20.55 13.45
N THR A 53 -4.35 -21.34 14.08
CA THR A 53 -4.74 -22.35 15.08
C THR A 53 -4.34 -21.86 16.47
N PRO A 54 -5.30 -21.50 17.35
CA PRO A 54 -5.02 -20.86 18.64
C PRO A 54 -4.22 -21.70 19.63
N GLY A 55 -4.19 -23.03 19.45
CA GLY A 55 -3.46 -23.96 20.28
C GLY A 55 -4.07 -25.36 20.23
N PRO A 56 -3.51 -26.32 20.99
CA PRO A 56 -4.01 -27.69 21.04
C PRO A 56 -5.50 -27.72 21.44
N GLY A 57 -6.32 -28.46 20.69
CA GLY A 57 -7.75 -28.63 20.96
C GLY A 57 -8.65 -27.44 20.57
N GLN A 58 -8.10 -26.34 20.06
CA GLN A 58 -8.88 -25.21 19.56
C GLN A 58 -9.08 -25.31 18.04
N PRO A 59 -10.30 -25.03 17.52
CA PRO A 59 -10.55 -25.08 16.08
C PRO A 59 -9.75 -23.98 15.34
N PRO A 60 -9.31 -24.24 14.10
CA PRO A 60 -8.71 -23.21 13.25
C PRO A 60 -9.68 -22.05 13.02
N GLN A 61 -9.15 -20.85 13.02
CA GLN A 61 -9.85 -19.62 12.67
C GLN A 61 -9.30 -19.12 11.33
N THR A 62 -10.18 -18.56 10.50
CA THR A 62 -9.79 -18.00 9.20
C THR A 62 -10.10 -16.52 9.12
N ALA A 63 -9.40 -15.83 8.22
CA ALA A 63 -9.80 -14.52 7.75
C ALA A 63 -9.42 -14.31 6.29
N THR A 64 -10.14 -13.44 5.60
CA THR A 64 -9.70 -12.90 4.31
C THR A 64 -8.37 -12.18 4.52
N SER A 65 -7.41 -12.47 3.64
CA SER A 65 -6.13 -11.75 3.56
C SER A 65 -6.11 -10.95 2.27
N PHE A 66 -5.93 -9.64 2.37
CA PHE A 66 -5.77 -8.77 1.22
C PHE A 66 -4.32 -8.30 1.16
N SER A 67 -3.69 -8.45 0.00
CA SER A 67 -2.32 -7.98 -0.24
C SER A 67 -2.31 -6.99 -1.41
N ALA A 68 -1.54 -5.92 -1.29
CA ALA A 68 -1.36 -4.94 -2.36
C ALA A 68 0.12 -4.63 -2.56
N MET A 69 0.48 -4.35 -3.81
CA MET A 69 1.80 -3.89 -4.20
C MET A 69 1.69 -2.67 -5.10
N PHE A 70 2.62 -1.75 -4.91
CA PHE A 70 2.75 -0.50 -5.64
C PHE A 70 4.20 -0.38 -6.10
N GLY A 71 4.41 0.01 -7.34
CA GLY A 71 5.73 0.26 -7.90
C GLY A 71 5.82 1.68 -8.42
N ASN A 72 6.98 2.31 -8.28
CA ASN A 72 7.30 3.56 -8.97
C ASN A 72 7.77 3.35 -10.43
N TYR A 73 7.55 2.13 -10.94
CA TYR A 73 7.87 1.62 -12.25
C TYR A 73 6.69 0.79 -12.79
N GLU A 74 6.75 0.38 -14.05
CA GLU A 74 5.75 -0.49 -14.65
C GLU A 74 5.99 -1.95 -14.22
N MET A 75 5.17 -2.45 -13.29
CA MET A 75 5.20 -3.85 -12.86
C MET A 75 4.46 -4.74 -13.85
N ASP A 76 4.94 -5.98 -13.98
CA ASP A 76 4.18 -7.07 -14.59
C ASP A 76 3.03 -7.49 -13.65
N THR A 77 1.88 -6.87 -13.84
CA THR A 77 0.65 -7.08 -13.05
C THR A 77 -0.16 -8.30 -13.53
N THR A 78 0.44 -9.19 -14.33
CA THR A 78 -0.24 -10.39 -14.84
C THR A 78 -0.64 -11.34 -13.73
N ASN A 79 0.14 -11.49 -12.68
CA ASN A 79 -0.29 -12.13 -11.44
C ASN A 79 0.52 -11.59 -10.26
N PHE A 80 0.08 -11.87 -9.05
CA PHE A 80 0.73 -11.31 -7.86
C PHE A 80 2.18 -11.83 -7.67
N ALA A 81 2.52 -13.01 -8.20
CA ALA A 81 3.88 -13.53 -8.13
C ALA A 81 4.83 -12.80 -9.09
N THR A 82 4.38 -12.42 -10.29
CA THR A 82 5.21 -11.65 -11.24
C THR A 82 5.50 -10.23 -10.73
N MET A 83 4.61 -9.67 -9.92
CA MET A 83 4.84 -8.38 -9.26
C MET A 83 5.99 -8.41 -8.24
N LYS A 84 6.37 -9.60 -7.76
CA LYS A 84 7.49 -9.80 -6.80
C LYS A 84 8.86 -9.91 -7.46
N LYS A 85 8.95 -9.86 -8.80
CA LYS A 85 10.23 -9.88 -9.54
C LYS A 85 11.20 -8.83 -9.00
N LYS A 86 12.50 -9.09 -9.16
CA LYS A 86 13.56 -8.18 -8.72
C LYS A 86 13.43 -6.81 -9.37
N LEU A 87 13.95 -5.79 -8.70
CA LEU A 87 14.05 -4.47 -9.29
C LEU A 87 15.10 -4.49 -10.41
N ALA A 88 14.83 -3.78 -11.50
CA ALA A 88 15.70 -3.73 -12.67
C ALA A 88 16.75 -2.62 -12.58
N SER A 89 16.54 -1.61 -11.74
CA SER A 89 17.41 -0.43 -11.64
C SER A 89 17.30 0.30 -10.30
N ALA A 90 18.28 1.17 -10.02
CA ALA A 90 18.43 1.89 -8.75
C ALA A 90 17.33 2.90 -8.44
N ASP A 91 16.63 3.40 -9.47
CA ASP A 91 15.51 4.32 -9.35
C ASP A 91 14.18 3.60 -9.05
N GLN A 92 14.16 2.27 -9.11
CA GLN A 92 12.96 1.49 -8.82
C GLN A 92 12.81 1.20 -7.34
N ALA A 93 11.57 1.26 -6.88
CA ALA A 93 11.15 0.86 -5.55
C ALA A 93 9.76 0.23 -5.62
N ARG A 94 9.47 -0.65 -4.66
CA ARG A 94 8.17 -1.30 -4.50
C ARG A 94 7.73 -1.25 -3.05
N VAL A 95 6.51 -0.78 -2.80
CA VAL A 95 5.84 -0.87 -1.50
C VAL A 95 4.86 -2.03 -1.56
N SER A 96 4.86 -2.87 -0.52
CA SER A 96 3.91 -3.97 -0.38
C SER A 96 3.30 -3.95 1.02
N PHE A 97 2.02 -4.25 1.13
CA PHE A 97 1.40 -4.49 2.43
C PHE A 97 0.39 -5.62 2.35
N SER A 98 0.04 -6.19 3.50
CA SER A 98 -1.11 -7.07 3.65
C SER A 98 -1.90 -6.75 4.93
N ILE A 99 -3.18 -7.08 4.91
CA ILE A 99 -4.10 -6.96 6.05
C ILE A 99 -4.87 -8.26 6.25
N TYR A 100 -5.27 -8.53 7.48
CA TYR A 100 -6.16 -9.62 7.84
C TYR A 100 -7.55 -9.09 8.22
N GLY A 101 -8.57 -9.69 7.60
CA GLY A 101 -9.99 -9.42 7.78
C GLY A 101 -10.55 -9.80 9.14
N GLU A 102 -11.87 -9.78 9.21
CA GLU A 102 -12.63 -10.27 10.36
C GLU A 102 -12.43 -11.79 10.52
N SER A 103 -12.40 -12.27 11.76
CA SER A 103 -12.39 -13.70 12.04
C SER A 103 -13.66 -14.36 11.49
N GLY A 104 -13.51 -15.55 10.91
CA GLY A 104 -14.60 -16.31 10.28
C GLY A 104 -14.80 -15.98 8.79
N THR A 105 -14.02 -15.08 8.21
CA THR A 105 -14.03 -14.80 6.76
C THR A 105 -13.01 -15.67 6.02
N GLY A 106 -13.12 -15.75 4.69
CA GLY A 106 -12.26 -16.57 3.84
C GLY A 106 -12.17 -16.07 2.40
N LEU A 107 -11.87 -16.99 1.46
CA LEU A 107 -11.55 -16.64 0.06
C LEU A 107 -12.78 -16.12 -0.70
N LYS A 108 -13.96 -16.59 -0.33
CA LYS A 108 -15.23 -16.21 -0.97
C LYS A 108 -15.71 -14.85 -0.51
N ASP A 109 -15.30 -14.41 0.67
CA ASP A 109 -15.68 -13.12 1.22
C ASP A 109 -14.86 -12.01 0.57
N GLU A 110 -15.48 -10.85 0.39
CA GLU A 110 -14.78 -9.63 -0.03
C GLU A 110 -14.02 -9.03 1.15
N VAL A 111 -12.90 -8.37 0.85
CA VAL A 111 -12.30 -7.46 1.83
C VAL A 111 -13.32 -6.36 2.13
N LYS A 112 -13.51 -6.01 3.40
CA LYS A 112 -14.51 -5.02 3.81
C LYS A 112 -13.86 -3.64 3.93
N PRO A 113 -14.57 -2.55 3.59
CA PRO A 113 -14.20 -1.23 4.06
C PRO A 113 -14.09 -1.22 5.59
N GLY A 114 -13.06 -0.59 6.12
CA GLY A 114 -12.74 -0.70 7.53
C GLY A 114 -11.35 -0.18 7.86
N THR A 115 -11.04 -0.14 9.16
CA THR A 115 -9.74 0.26 9.67
C THR A 115 -9.02 -0.97 10.21
N TYR A 116 -7.83 -1.23 9.68
CA TYR A 116 -6.98 -2.36 10.01
C TYR A 116 -5.78 -1.83 10.77
N LYS A 117 -5.61 -2.19 12.04
CA LYS A 117 -4.61 -1.57 12.90
C LYS A 117 -3.32 -2.38 12.96
N VAL A 118 -2.19 -1.71 13.15
CA VAL A 118 -1.00 -2.40 13.66
C VAL A 118 -1.35 -2.89 15.06
N ASP A 119 -1.60 -4.20 15.17
CA ASP A 119 -2.06 -4.85 16.38
C ASP A 119 -1.03 -5.88 16.84
N LYS A 120 -0.43 -5.60 18.01
CA LYS A 120 0.68 -6.36 18.57
C LYS A 120 0.22 -7.64 19.24
N GLU A 121 -1.06 -7.78 19.53
CA GLU A 121 -1.63 -8.93 20.23
C GLU A 121 -2.72 -9.58 19.38
N GLY A 122 -3.51 -8.77 18.67
CA GLY A 122 -4.53 -9.22 17.74
C GLY A 122 -3.98 -9.76 16.42
N ARG A 123 -4.85 -10.49 15.72
CA ARG A 123 -4.58 -11.13 14.43
C ARG A 123 -5.59 -10.79 13.35
N PHE A 124 -6.77 -10.33 13.75
CA PHE A 124 -7.87 -9.99 12.86
C PHE A 124 -8.07 -8.50 12.85
N MET A 125 -8.64 -7.97 11.77
CA MET A 125 -8.76 -6.53 11.56
C MET A 125 -7.43 -5.80 11.77
N SER A 126 -6.34 -6.41 11.30
CA SER A 126 -4.98 -5.96 11.57
C SER A 126 -4.14 -5.83 10.31
N VAL A 127 -3.12 -4.98 10.39
CA VAL A 127 -2.03 -4.94 9.41
C VAL A 127 -1.15 -6.17 9.65
N SER A 128 -0.96 -6.95 8.60
CA SER A 128 -0.21 -8.21 8.63
C SER A 128 1.25 -8.00 8.25
N THR A 129 1.49 -7.30 7.13
CA THR A 129 2.86 -6.99 6.68
C THR A 129 2.90 -5.60 6.06
N VAL A 130 4.05 -4.94 6.20
CA VAL A 130 4.45 -3.78 5.40
C VAL A 130 5.92 -3.95 5.04
N THR A 131 6.23 -3.80 3.76
CA THR A 131 7.58 -3.99 3.23
C THR A 131 7.86 -2.95 2.15
N VAL A 132 9.10 -2.44 2.15
CA VAL A 132 9.61 -1.56 1.10
C VAL A 132 10.82 -2.23 0.47
N MET A 133 10.72 -2.56 -0.82
CA MET A 133 11.84 -2.98 -1.64
C MET A 133 12.47 -1.75 -2.30
N THR A 134 13.77 -1.60 -2.14
CA THR A 134 14.59 -0.58 -2.82
C THR A 134 15.78 -1.26 -3.48
N PHE A 135 16.52 -0.54 -4.32
CA PHE A 135 17.75 -1.04 -4.92
C PHE A 135 18.93 -0.24 -4.39
N ALA A 136 19.88 -0.90 -3.71
CA ALA A 136 21.09 -0.27 -3.19
C ALA A 136 22.26 -1.26 -3.23
N ASP A 137 23.48 -0.75 -3.41
CA ASP A 137 24.70 -1.55 -3.51
C ASP A 137 24.62 -2.65 -4.60
N GLY A 138 23.97 -2.34 -5.72
CA GLY A 138 23.82 -3.27 -6.84
C GLY A 138 22.84 -4.42 -6.62
N ASN A 139 22.07 -4.41 -5.52
CA ASN A 139 21.14 -5.48 -5.18
C ASN A 139 19.80 -4.93 -4.65
N ASP A 140 18.78 -5.78 -4.71
CA ASP A 140 17.52 -5.55 -4.00
C ASP A 140 17.79 -5.51 -2.48
N LYS A 141 17.28 -4.46 -1.83
CA LYS A 141 17.24 -4.31 -0.38
C LYS A 141 15.79 -4.28 0.06
N GLU A 142 15.45 -5.28 0.87
CA GLU A 142 14.13 -5.39 1.45
C GLU A 142 14.13 -4.83 2.88
N THR A 143 13.30 -3.81 3.10
CA THR A 143 13.08 -3.21 4.42
C THR A 143 11.74 -3.69 4.94
N TYR A 144 11.79 -4.57 5.94
CA TYR A 144 10.61 -5.06 6.64
C TYR A 144 10.26 -4.15 7.82
N PHE A 145 8.96 -3.92 8.00
CA PHE A 145 8.42 -3.29 9.19
C PHE A 145 8.15 -4.38 10.24
N ASP A 146 8.80 -4.31 11.40
CA ASP A 146 8.48 -5.21 12.50
C ASP A 146 7.22 -4.71 13.22
N LEU A 147 6.05 -5.19 12.77
CA LEU A 147 4.75 -4.77 13.31
C LEU A 147 4.49 -5.21 14.75
N ARG A 148 5.37 -6.01 15.36
CA ARG A 148 5.32 -6.40 16.78
C ARG A 148 6.25 -5.53 17.64
N ALA A 149 7.12 -4.72 17.04
CA ALA A 149 8.04 -3.85 17.76
C ALA A 149 7.30 -2.83 18.65
N ALA A 150 7.96 -2.39 19.74
CA ALA A 150 7.36 -1.51 20.73
C ALA A 150 6.93 -0.15 20.14
N ASP A 151 7.64 0.34 19.14
CA ASP A 151 7.42 1.61 18.44
C ASP A 151 6.62 1.47 17.15
N ALA A 152 6.27 0.25 16.72
CA ALA A 152 5.37 0.02 15.60
C ALA A 152 3.93 0.44 15.93
N LYS A 153 3.34 1.24 15.04
CA LYS A 153 1.98 1.79 15.19
C LYS A 153 1.39 2.21 13.84
N GLY A 154 0.09 2.48 13.86
CA GLY A 154 -0.63 3.01 12.71
C GLY A 154 -1.72 2.07 12.21
N GLU A 155 -2.19 2.32 11.00
CA GLU A 155 -3.33 1.63 10.41
C GLU A 155 -3.34 1.69 8.88
N ILE A 156 -4.11 0.79 8.29
CA ILE A 156 -4.54 0.81 6.90
C ILE A 156 -6.05 0.94 6.91
N LYS A 157 -6.58 1.97 6.25
CA LYS A 157 -8.01 2.19 6.11
C LYS A 157 -8.44 1.88 4.69
N ILE A 158 -9.32 0.89 4.54
CA ILE A 158 -10.00 0.60 3.28
C ILE A 158 -11.27 1.45 3.21
N THR A 159 -11.38 2.31 2.21
CA THR A 159 -12.52 3.22 2.05
C THR A 159 -13.49 2.76 0.96
N SER A 160 -13.00 2.05 -0.05
CA SER A 160 -13.82 1.56 -1.16
C SER A 160 -13.28 0.24 -1.70
N VAL A 161 -14.19 -0.67 -2.01
CA VAL A 161 -13.90 -1.95 -2.65
C VAL A 161 -14.86 -2.06 -3.83
N THR A 162 -14.31 -2.24 -5.02
CA THR A 162 -15.06 -2.44 -6.26
C THR A 162 -14.55 -3.68 -6.98
N ALA A 163 -15.23 -4.08 -8.05
CA ALA A 163 -14.80 -5.21 -8.87
C ALA A 163 -13.40 -5.02 -9.50
N ASP A 164 -12.94 -3.78 -9.65
CA ASP A 164 -11.71 -3.45 -10.36
C ASP A 164 -10.62 -2.88 -9.44
N ALA A 165 -10.95 -2.43 -8.23
CA ALA A 165 -9.99 -1.77 -7.35
C ALA A 165 -10.36 -1.81 -5.86
N VAL A 166 -9.33 -1.75 -5.02
CA VAL A 166 -9.43 -1.47 -3.59
C VAL A 166 -8.71 -0.16 -3.30
N SER A 167 -9.41 0.79 -2.69
CA SER A 167 -8.89 2.13 -2.39
C SER A 167 -8.91 2.41 -0.89
N GLY A 168 -7.96 3.22 -0.44
CA GLY A 168 -7.78 3.48 0.97
C GLY A 168 -6.66 4.45 1.29
N SER A 169 -6.25 4.45 2.56
CA SER A 169 -5.07 5.13 3.05
C SER A 169 -4.24 4.21 3.93
N ILE A 170 -2.94 4.38 3.91
CA ILE A 170 -1.99 3.75 4.83
C ILE A 170 -1.34 4.86 5.66
N ASP A 171 -1.19 4.63 6.96
CA ASP A 171 -0.31 5.40 7.83
C ASP A 171 0.30 4.41 8.83
N VAL A 172 1.43 3.82 8.46
CA VAL A 172 2.15 2.85 9.29
C VAL A 172 3.57 3.35 9.53
N THR A 173 4.01 3.27 10.78
CA THR A 173 5.34 3.68 11.22
C THR A 173 5.96 2.64 12.14
N GLU A 174 7.26 2.43 12.03
CA GLU A 174 8.06 1.62 12.95
C GLU A 174 9.48 2.22 12.99
N GLY A 175 9.93 2.69 14.15
CA GLY A 175 11.19 3.43 14.28
C GLY A 175 11.29 4.60 13.31
N ASP A 176 12.31 4.53 12.45
CA ASP A 176 12.63 5.50 11.40
C ASP A 176 11.98 5.17 10.03
N LYS A 177 11.16 4.11 9.97
CA LYS A 177 10.45 3.65 8.78
C LYS A 177 9.01 4.17 8.81
N SER A 178 8.49 4.53 7.63
CA SER A 178 7.09 4.90 7.48
C SER A 178 6.58 4.70 6.06
N VAL A 179 5.32 4.28 5.92
CA VAL A 179 4.56 4.39 4.67
C VAL A 179 3.28 5.13 4.97
N LYS A 180 3.06 6.27 4.29
CA LYS A 180 1.90 7.14 4.53
C LYS A 180 1.26 7.60 3.22
N GLY A 181 -0.06 7.68 3.18
CA GLY A 181 -0.81 8.36 2.13
C GLY A 181 -1.94 7.54 1.53
N SER A 182 -2.50 7.99 0.41
CA SER A 182 -3.62 7.36 -0.27
C SER A 182 -3.15 6.29 -1.25
N PHE A 183 -3.97 5.26 -1.44
CA PHE A 183 -3.70 4.22 -2.42
C PHE A 183 -4.96 3.75 -3.16
N THR A 184 -4.72 3.23 -4.36
CA THR A 184 -5.67 2.51 -5.21
C THR A 184 -4.93 1.31 -5.80
N ALA A 185 -5.26 0.10 -5.32
CA ALA A 185 -4.71 -1.15 -5.82
C ALA A 185 -5.68 -1.79 -6.81
N LYS A 186 -5.21 -2.13 -8.01
CA LYS A 186 -6.03 -2.78 -9.03
C LYS A 186 -6.31 -4.23 -8.65
N VAL A 187 -7.58 -4.61 -8.64
CA VAL A 187 -8.02 -5.99 -8.51
C VAL A 187 -7.97 -6.61 -9.89
N LYS A 188 -7.20 -7.68 -10.04
CA LYS A 188 -7.19 -8.42 -11.30
C LYS A 188 -8.41 -9.35 -11.34
N LYS A 189 -9.13 -9.34 -12.47
CA LYS A 189 -10.17 -10.31 -12.81
C LYS A 189 -9.56 -11.60 -13.36
#